data_AF-A0A198Z224-F1
#
_entry.id   AF-A0A198Z224-F1
#
_cell.length_a   1.000
_cell.length_b   1.000
_cell.length_c   1.000
_cell.angle_alpha   90.00
_cell.angle_beta   90.00
_cell.angle_gamma   90.00
#
_symmetry.space_group_name_H-M   'P 1'
#
loop_
_entity.id
_entity.type
_entity.pdbx_description
1 polymer ?
#
loop_
_entity_poly.entity_id
_entity_poly.type
_entity_poly.pdbx_seq_one_letter_code
_entity_poly.pdbx_strand_id
1 'polypeptide(L)' 'MRRLFGGDPVKLGEVPVKLADVANPPKQLMASGDAISAMVSVLEQRLAELHAYKELSKSTDGSF' A
#
# COMPACT_ATOMS: atom_id res chain seq x y z
N MET A 1 0.56 11.26 -30.84
CA MET A 1 1.54 10.77 -29.82
C MET A 1 0.78 10.46 -28.54
N ARG A 2 0.57 9.18 -28.23
CA ARG A 2 -0.14 8.74 -27.01
C ARG A 2 0.88 8.67 -25.87
N ARG A 3 0.77 9.53 -24.86
CA ARG A 3 1.60 9.47 -23.66
C ARG A 3 1.11 8.28 -22.84
N LEU A 4 1.68 7.11 -23.08
CA LEU A 4 1.51 5.91 -22.25
C LEU A 4 2.36 6.13 -20.98
N PHE A 5 1.82 5.75 -19.81
CA PHE A 5 2.40 5.87 -18.47
C PHE A 5 2.26 7.26 -17.82
N GLY A 6 1.18 7.43 -17.05
CA GLY A 6 0.84 8.65 -16.31
C GLY A 6 1.63 8.76 -15.01
N GLY A 7 2.69 9.55 -15.02
CA GLY A 7 3.43 9.96 -13.83
C GLY A 7 4.31 11.16 -14.17
N ASP A 8 4.52 12.06 -13.21
CA ASP A 8 5.46 13.17 -13.35
C ASP A 8 6.79 12.77 -12.71
N PRO A 9 7.83 12.44 -13.50
CA PRO A 9 9.10 11.96 -12.97
C PRO A 9 9.84 13.03 -12.16
N VAL A 10 9.61 14.32 -12.42
CA VAL A 10 10.20 15.42 -11.64
C VAL A 10 9.58 15.41 -10.24
N LYS A 11 8.24 15.38 -10.17
CA LYS A 11 7.55 15.29 -8.87
C LYS A 11 7.88 14.02 -8.11
N LEU A 12 8.07 12.89 -8.81
CA LEU A 12 8.49 11.64 -8.18
C LEU A 12 9.92 11.75 -7.61
N GLY A 13 10.84 12.37 -8.34
CA GLY A 13 12.21 12.61 -7.89
C GLY A 13 12.32 13.49 -6.64
N GLU A 14 11.36 14.37 -6.40
CA GLU A 14 11.29 15.17 -5.17
C GLU A 14 10.84 14.38 -3.93
N VAL A 15 10.19 13.23 -4.10
CA VAL A 15 9.60 12.49 -2.97
C VAL A 15 10.66 12.01 -1.97
N PRO A 16 11.78 11.37 -2.36
CA PRO A 16 12.80 10.96 -1.40
C PRO A 16 13.37 12.11 -0.58
N VAL A 17 13.53 13.29 -1.19
CA VAL A 17 13.99 14.51 -0.49
C VAL A 17 12.97 14.91 0.59
N LYS A 18 11.69 14.94 0.25
CA LYS A 18 10.62 15.23 1.23
C LYS A 18 10.54 14.17 2.33
N LEU A 19 10.80 12.90 2.02
CA LEU A 19 10.77 11.80 3.00
C LEU A 19 11.97 11.82 3.96
N ALA A 20 13.11 12.39 3.56
CA ALA A 20 14.30 12.47 4.40
C ALA A 20 14.06 13.29 5.68
N ASP A 21 13.18 14.29 5.62
CA ASP A 21 12.85 15.17 6.75
C ASP A 21 11.64 14.67 7.57
N VAL A 22 11.02 13.55 7.19
CA VAL A 22 9.88 12.97 7.93
C VAL A 22 10.41 12.10 9.07
N ALA A 23 10.05 12.44 10.31
CA ALA A 23 10.51 11.72 11.51
C ALA A 23 10.21 10.20 11.50
N ASN A 24 9.07 9.81 10.91
CA ASN A 24 8.67 8.42 10.73
C ASN A 24 8.17 8.21 9.29
N PRO A 25 9.07 8.01 8.31
CA PRO A 25 8.66 7.90 6.92
C PRO A 25 7.90 6.57 6.68
N PRO A 26 6.99 6.52 5.69
CA PRO A 26 6.31 5.29 5.34
C PRO A 26 7.30 4.26 4.81
N LYS A 27 7.14 2.99 5.21
CA LYS A 27 7.95 1.88 4.68
C LYS A 27 7.72 1.64 3.18
N GLN A 28 6.53 2.01 2.69
CA GLN A 28 6.10 1.82 1.31
C GLN A 28 5.26 3.02 0.88
N LEU A 29 5.56 3.57 -0.29
CA LEU A 29 4.88 4.73 -0.86
C LEU A 29 4.27 4.34 -2.22
N MET A 30 2.98 4.64 -2.40
CA MET A 30 2.30 4.50 -3.69
C MET A 30 2.43 5.80 -4.50
N ALA A 31 3.29 5.78 -5.51
CA ALA A 31 3.63 6.96 -6.31
C ALA A 31 2.66 7.19 -7.49
N SER A 32 1.39 7.46 -7.20
CA SER A 32 0.34 7.98 -8.10
C SER A 32 -1.05 7.65 -7.53
N GLY A 33 -2.08 8.33 -8.03
CA GLY A 33 -3.48 7.96 -7.72
C GLY A 33 -3.85 6.55 -8.20
N ASP A 34 -3.31 6.12 -9.34
CA ASP A 34 -3.53 4.77 -9.87
C ASP A 34 -2.90 3.71 -8.97
N ALA A 35 -1.66 3.95 -8.51
CA ALA A 35 -0.98 3.05 -7.57
C ALA A 35 -1.72 2.96 -6.22
N ILE A 36 -2.24 4.09 -5.71
CA ILE A 36 -3.06 4.12 -4.49
C ILE A 36 -4.32 3.28 -4.70
N SER A 37 -5.08 3.55 -5.76
CA SER A 37 -6.35 2.88 -6.04
C SER A 37 -6.17 1.36 -6.18
N ALA A 38 -5.12 0.93 -6.89
CA ALA A 38 -4.80 -0.49 -7.04
C ALA A 38 -4.45 -1.14 -5.69
N MET A 39 -3.57 -0.51 -4.90
CA MET A 39 -3.14 -1.09 -3.62
C MET A 39 -4.25 -1.12 -2.58
N VAL A 40 -5.04 -0.04 -2.48
CA VAL A 40 -6.18 0.02 -1.55
C VAL A 40 -7.16 -1.12 -1.84
N SER A 41 -7.52 -1.33 -3.11
CA SER A 41 -8.43 -2.42 -3.49
C SER A 41 -7.91 -3.80 -3.07
N VAL A 42 -6.61 -4.05 -3.25
CA VAL A 42 -5.98 -5.31 -2.83
C VAL A 42 -6.03 -5.45 -1.30
N LEU A 43 -5.64 -4.42 -0.56
CA LEU A 43 -5.60 -4.46 0.90
C LEU A 43 -6.99 -4.64 1.53
N GLU A 44 -8.01 -3.97 0.98
CA GLU A 44 -9.39 -4.14 1.41
C GLU A 44 -9.90 -5.56 1.20
N GLN A 45 -9.60 -6.18 0.05
CA GLN A 45 -9.96 -7.57 -0.22
C GLN A 45 -9.28 -8.53 0.77
N ARG A 46 -7.98 -8.35 1.01
CA ARG A 46 -7.24 -9.18 1.98
C ARG A 46 -7.76 -9.01 3.39
N LEU A 47 -8.09 -7.78 3.79
CA LEU A 47 -8.66 -7.51 5.11
C LEU A 47 -10.05 -8.16 5.24
N ALA A 48 -10.88 -8.09 4.21
CA ALA A 48 -12.18 -8.76 4.19
C ALA A 48 -12.04 -10.28 4.32
N GLU A 49 -11.09 -10.91 3.61
CA GLU A 49 -10.78 -12.33 3.75
C GLU A 49 -10.36 -12.68 5.19
N LEU A 50 -9.46 -11.89 5.80
CA LEU A 50 -9.03 -12.10 7.19
C LEU A 50 -10.20 -12.02 8.17
N HIS A 51 -11.13 -11.09 7.95
CA HIS A 51 -12.33 -10.99 8.78
C HIS A 51 -13.27 -12.17 8.58
N ALA A 52 -13.47 -12.64 7.34
CA ALA A 52 -14.34 -13.77 7.02
C ALA A 52 -13.86 -15.09 7.66
N TYR A 53 -12.55 -15.29 7.75
CA TYR A 53 -11.96 -16.51 8.31
C TYR A 53 -11.41 -16.38 9.73
N LYS A 54 -11.67 -15.25 10.40
CA LYS A 54 -11.08 -14.90 11.71
C LYS A 54 -11.19 -16.02 12.75
N GLU A 55 -12.39 -16.55 12.96
CA GLU A 55 -12.62 -17.56 14.00
C GLU A 55 -11.95 -18.90 13.63
N LEU A 56 -11.99 -19.28 12.35
CA LEU A 56 -11.28 -20.47 11.87
C LEU A 56 -9.76 -20.31 12.06
N SER A 57 -9.18 -19.16 11.70
CA SER A 57 -7.76 -18.88 11.91
C SER A 57 -7.40 -18.95 13.41
N LYS A 58 -8.21 -18.34 14.28
CA LYS A 58 -8.00 -18.39 15.74
C LYS A 58 -8.15 -19.77 16.34
N SER A 59 -8.95 -20.67 15.75
CA SER A 59 -9.05 -22.05 16.23
C SER A 59 -7.73 -22.84 16.12
N THR A 60 -6.73 -22.31 15.40
CA THR A 60 -5.39 -22.89 15.31
C THR A 60 -4.44 -22.39 16.41
N ASP A 61 -4.88 -21.50 17.29
CA ASP A 61 -4.11 -21.05 18.44
C ASP A 61 -3.77 -22.27 19.33
N GLY A 62 -2.48 -22.46 19.59
CA GLY A 62 -2.02 -23.52 20.49
C GLY A 62 -2.21 -23.12 21.96
N SER A 63 -2.42 -24.12 22.81
CA SER A 63 -2.32 -23.98 24.26
C SER A 63 -0.94 -24.51 24.67
N PHE A 64 0.03 -23.60 24.80
CA PHE A 64 1.38 -23.91 25.29
C PHE A 64 1.59 -23.28 26.66
#